data_AF-A0A9D9M6V4-F1
#
_entry.id   AF-A0A9D9M6V4-F1
#
_cell.length_a   1.000
_cell.length_b   1.000
_cell.length_c   1.000
_cell.angle_alpha   90.00
_cell.angle_beta   90.00
_cell.angle_gamma   90.00
#
_symmetry.space_group_name_H-M   'P 1'
#
loop_
_entity.id
_entity.type
_entity.pdbx_description
1 polymer ?
#
loop_
_entity_poly.entity_id
_entity_poly.type
_entity_poly.pdbx_seq_one_letter_code
_entity_poly.pdbx_strand_id
1 'polypeptide(L)'
;MEDENKVTEEIIEDDDIEVSEDAESSGKYDRLLESDSRKFKLSGMFKDWYLDYASYVILHRAVPHIADGLKPVQRRVLHAMYRMDDGSYTKVANIVGQAMQFHPHGDQSILGALVTLGQKGFTVDCQGNWGNI
;
A
#
# COMPACT_ATOMS: atom_id res chain seq x y z
N MET A 1 3.96 25.30 -40.36
CA MET A 1 2.93 24.30 -40.05
C MET A 1 3.32 23.75 -38.71
N GLU A 2 2.83 24.44 -37.69
CA GLU A 2 2.92 24.02 -36.30
C GLU A 2 2.04 22.78 -36.12
N ASP A 3 2.60 21.71 -35.56
CA ASP A 3 1.81 20.70 -34.85
C ASP A 3 2.04 20.93 -33.37
N GLU A 4 1.15 21.75 -32.83
CA GLU A 4 1.08 22.08 -31.41
C GLU A 4 0.61 20.89 -30.58
N ASN A 5 1.30 20.74 -29.47
CA ASN A 5 0.92 20.03 -28.26
C ASN A 5 -0.60 20.12 -27.99
N LYS A 6 -1.33 19.03 -28.24
CA LYS A 6 -2.78 18.96 -28.00
C LYS A 6 -3.12 17.69 -27.23
N VAL A 7 -2.74 17.66 -25.96
CA VAL A 7 -3.47 16.90 -24.95
C VAL A 7 -3.96 17.94 -23.96
N THR A 8 -5.22 18.28 -24.12
CA THR A 8 -5.97 19.24 -23.32
C THR A 8 -5.94 18.85 -21.85
N GLU A 9 -5.58 19.81 -21.00
CA GLU A 9 -5.94 19.85 -19.60
C GLU A 9 -7.48 19.75 -19.49
N GLU A 10 -7.98 18.53 -19.27
CA GLU A 10 -9.33 18.37 -18.74
C GLU A 10 -9.26 18.63 -17.24
N ILE A 11 -9.78 19.80 -16.89
CA ILE A 11 -10.13 20.26 -15.56
C ILE A 11 -10.95 19.15 -14.90
N ILE A 12 -10.43 18.59 -13.80
CA ILE A 12 -11.24 17.78 -12.89
C ILE A 12 -12.20 18.78 -12.24
N GLU A 13 -13.43 18.84 -12.74
CA GLU A 13 -14.52 19.50 -12.04
C GLU A 13 -14.66 18.80 -10.68
N ASP A 14 -14.63 19.58 -9.60
CA ASP A 14 -15.01 19.15 -8.26
C ASP A 14 -16.48 18.71 -8.33
N ASP A 15 -16.71 17.42 -8.64
CA ASP A 15 -18.00 16.79 -8.42
C ASP A 15 -18.20 16.73 -6.89
N ASP A 16 -18.87 17.76 -6.38
CA ASP A 16 -19.48 17.78 -5.07
C ASP A 16 -20.38 16.53 -4.94
N ILE A 17 -19.92 15.58 -4.14
CA ILE A 17 -20.73 14.42 -3.75
C ILE A 17 -21.91 14.96 -2.93
N GLU A 18 -23.10 15.01 -3.53
CA GLU A 18 -24.34 15.32 -2.84
C GLU A 18 -24.59 14.27 -1.73
N VAL A 19 -24.35 14.67 -0.49
CA VAL A 19 -24.71 13.89 0.69
C VAL A 19 -26.19 14.12 0.96
N SER A 20 -27.00 13.07 0.81
CA SER A 20 -28.44 13.08 1.10
C SER A 20 -28.77 13.72 2.45
N GLU A 21 -29.69 14.69 2.45
CA GLU A 21 -30.00 15.60 3.57
C GLU A 21 -30.73 14.99 4.78
N ASP A 22 -31.05 13.68 4.79
CA ASP A 22 -31.94 13.10 5.79
C ASP A 22 -31.21 12.36 6.94
N ALA A 23 -30.20 12.97 7.54
CA ALA A 23 -29.63 12.52 8.80
C ALA A 23 -29.76 13.62 9.86
N GLU A 24 -30.74 13.46 10.76
CA GLU A 24 -30.99 14.37 11.88
C GLU A 24 -29.69 14.72 12.61
N SER A 25 -29.29 15.99 12.51
CA SER A 25 -28.12 16.55 13.18
C SER A 25 -28.29 16.44 14.70
N SER A 26 -27.61 15.46 15.31
CA SER A 26 -27.46 15.46 16.76
C SER A 26 -26.64 16.72 17.12
N GLY A 27 -27.29 17.73 17.71
CA GLY A 27 -26.71 19.05 18.05
C GLY A 27 -25.56 19.04 19.06
N LYS A 28 -24.90 17.89 19.25
CA LYS A 28 -23.75 17.69 20.12
C LYS A 28 -22.47 18.32 19.57
N TYR A 29 -22.39 18.55 18.26
CA TYR A 29 -21.18 19.02 17.58
C TYR A 29 -21.26 20.48 17.11
N ASP A 30 -22.40 21.14 17.30
CA ASP A 30 -22.67 22.48 16.76
C ASP A 30 -21.72 23.54 17.35
N ARG A 31 -21.34 23.39 18.63
CA ARG A 31 -20.32 24.23 19.28
C ARG A 31 -18.90 24.05 18.76
N LEU A 32 -18.57 22.93 18.11
CA LEU A 32 -17.25 22.76 17.48
C LEU A 32 -17.13 23.56 16.18
N LEU A 33 -18.25 23.94 15.55
CA LEU A 33 -18.28 24.58 14.23
C LEU A 33 -18.16 26.12 14.29
N GLU A 34 -18.16 26.73 15.48
CA GLU A 34 -18.24 28.18 15.63
C GLU A 34 -16.95 28.92 15.20
N SER A 35 -17.06 29.90 14.31
CA SER A 35 -16.08 30.31 13.31
C SER A 35 -14.80 31.07 13.74
N ASP A 36 -14.19 30.87 14.93
CA ASP A 36 -13.05 31.75 15.32
C ASP A 36 -11.91 31.11 16.11
N SER A 37 -11.11 30.25 15.46
CA SER A 37 -9.72 29.93 15.86
C SER A 37 -9.08 28.92 14.90
N ARG A 38 -8.47 29.35 13.77
CA ARG A 38 -7.73 28.48 12.82
C ARG A 38 -8.36 27.07 12.66
N LYS A 39 -9.68 27.03 12.50
CA LYS A 39 -10.47 25.80 12.57
C LYS A 39 -10.35 25.03 11.27
N PHE A 40 -9.37 24.14 11.18
CA PHE A 40 -9.44 23.07 10.21
C PHE A 40 -10.73 22.29 10.51
N LYS A 41 -11.74 22.39 9.63
CA LYS A 41 -12.98 21.62 9.75
C LYS A 41 -12.58 20.14 9.84
N LEU A 42 -12.91 19.47 10.94
CA LEU A 42 -12.54 18.07 11.20
C LEU A 42 -12.87 17.16 10.01
N SER A 43 -13.98 17.44 9.33
CA SER A 43 -14.41 16.75 8.10
C SER A 43 -13.38 16.85 6.96
N GLY A 44 -12.80 18.04 6.73
CA GLY A 44 -11.77 18.24 5.69
C GLY A 44 -10.47 17.50 6.03
N MET A 45 -9.98 17.61 7.26
CA MET A 45 -8.77 16.89 7.69
C MET A 45 -8.95 15.37 7.61
N PHE A 46 -10.13 14.87 7.97
CA PHE A 46 -10.43 13.45 7.91
C PHE A 46 -10.45 12.94 6.47
N LYS A 47 -11.05 13.70 5.54
CA LYS A 47 -11.03 13.37 4.09
C LYS A 47 -9.58 13.21 3.61
N ASP A 48 -8.72 14.18 3.88
CA ASP A 48 -7.34 14.17 3.38
C ASP A 48 -6.51 13.05 4.01
N TRP A 49 -6.55 12.90 5.34
CA TRP A 49 -5.82 11.82 6.03
C TRP A 49 -6.29 10.43 5.63
N TYR A 50 -7.59 10.27 5.43
CA TYR A 50 -8.15 9.02 4.96
C TYR A 50 -7.71 8.71 3.53
N LEU A 51 -7.73 9.70 2.63
CA LEU A 51 -7.27 9.54 1.25
C LEU A 51 -5.77 9.20 1.18
N ASP A 52 -4.94 9.86 1.99
CA ASP A 52 -3.50 9.56 2.06
C ASP A 52 -3.24 8.14 2.58
N TYR A 53 -3.96 7.72 3.62
CA TYR A 53 -3.84 6.36 4.13
C TYR A 53 -4.36 5.32 3.13
N ALA A 54 -5.51 5.57 2.51
CA ALA A 54 -6.12 4.67 1.54
C ALA A 54 -5.21 4.49 0.32
N SER A 55 -4.70 5.59 -0.24
CA SER A 55 -3.78 5.55 -1.37
C SER A 55 -2.50 4.76 -1.04
N TYR A 56 -1.91 4.98 0.14
CA TYR A 56 -0.75 4.23 0.60
C TYR A 56 -1.03 2.74 0.74
N VAL A 57 -2.14 2.34 1.35
CA VAL A 57 -2.47 0.92 1.54
C VAL A 57 -2.70 0.21 0.21
N ILE A 58 -3.39 0.87 -0.72
CA ILE A 58 -3.68 0.30 -2.05
C ILE A 58 -2.37 0.09 -2.82
N LEU A 59 -1.56 1.14 -2.95
CA LEU A 59 -0.36 1.11 -3.81
C LEU A 59 0.83 0.41 -3.15
N HIS A 60 1.04 0.59 -1.84
CA HIS A 60 2.23 0.09 -1.15
C HIS A 60 2.04 -1.25 -0.42
N ARG A 61 0.81 -1.80 -0.37
CA ARG A 61 0.58 -3.16 0.17
C ARG A 61 -0.24 -4.08 -0.73
N ALA A 62 -1.32 -3.60 -1.34
CA ALA A 62 -2.33 -4.49 -1.93
C ALA A 62 -2.07 -4.82 -3.40
N VAL A 63 -1.91 -3.80 -4.24
CA VAL A 63 -1.91 -3.92 -5.69
C VAL A 63 -0.49 -4.25 -6.21
N PRO A 64 -0.32 -5.26 -7.07
CA PRO A 64 0.95 -5.53 -7.72
C PRO A 64 1.30 -4.45 -8.75
N HIS A 65 2.58 -4.21 -8.98
CA HIS A 65 3.01 -3.25 -9.99
C HIS A 65 2.93 -3.84 -11.40
N ILE A 66 2.62 -3.02 -12.41
CA ILE A 66 2.38 -3.50 -13.79
C ILE A 66 3.62 -4.13 -14.45
N ALA A 67 4.81 -3.61 -14.15
CA ALA A 67 6.04 -4.05 -14.80
C ALA A 67 6.50 -5.45 -14.37
N ASP A 68 6.25 -5.86 -13.12
CA ASP A 68 6.74 -7.12 -12.55
C ASP A 68 5.61 -8.03 -12.04
N GLY A 69 4.40 -7.52 -11.84
CA GLY A 69 3.29 -8.26 -11.26
C GLY A 69 3.48 -8.59 -9.78
N LEU A 70 4.46 -8.00 -9.10
CA LEU A 70 4.79 -8.32 -7.71
C LEU A 70 4.25 -7.28 -6.74
N LYS A 71 3.80 -7.74 -5.57
CA LYS A 71 3.49 -6.86 -4.45
C LYS A 71 4.79 -6.25 -3.89
N PRO A 72 4.74 -5.04 -3.29
CA PRO A 72 5.94 -4.38 -2.76
C PRO A 72 6.75 -5.22 -1.75
N VAL A 73 6.08 -6.02 -0.90
CA VAL A 73 6.78 -6.91 0.04
C VAL A 73 7.52 -8.04 -0.68
N GLN A 74 6.93 -8.63 -1.72
CA GLN A 74 7.52 -9.72 -2.50
C GLN A 74 8.80 -9.25 -3.22
N ARG A 75 8.76 -8.04 -3.81
CA ARG A 75 9.92 -7.44 -4.46
C ARG A 75 11.10 -7.25 -3.50
N ARG A 76 10.83 -6.73 -2.29
CA ARG A 76 11.86 -6.52 -1.28
C ARG A 76 12.48 -7.83 -0.79
N VAL A 77 11.69 -8.88 -0.64
CA VAL A 77 12.17 -10.21 -0.25
C VAL A 77 13.07 -10.79 -1.32
N LEU A 78 12.65 -10.77 -2.59
CA LEU A 78 13.46 -11.26 -3.70
C LEU A 78 14.77 -10.46 -3.87
N HIS A 79 14.73 -9.15 -3.67
CA HIS A 79 15.94 -8.33 -3.66
C HIS A 79 16.90 -8.71 -2.51
N ALA A 80 16.38 -8.97 -1.31
CA ALA A 80 17.20 -9.43 -0.18
C ALA A 80 17.81 -10.81 -0.45
N MET A 81 17.04 -11.72 -1.08
CA MET A 81 17.54 -13.04 -1.49
C MET A 81 18.66 -12.91 -2.52
N TYR A 82 18.47 -12.09 -3.56
CA TYR A 82 19.47 -11.86 -4.61
C TYR A 82 20.81 -11.34 -4.05
N ARG A 83 20.78 -10.47 -3.03
CA ARG A 83 22.01 -9.94 -2.41
C ARG A 83 22.77 -10.95 -1.55
N MET A 84 22.09 -11.99 -1.08
CA MET A 84 22.69 -13.04 -0.25
C MET A 84 22.97 -14.33 -1.02
N ASP A 85 22.58 -14.39 -2.28
CA ASP A 85 22.62 -15.62 -3.06
C ASP A 85 24.07 -16.09 -3.27
N ASP A 86 24.39 -17.24 -2.69
CA ASP A 86 25.66 -17.94 -2.81
C ASP A 86 25.50 -19.29 -3.55
N GLY A 87 24.30 -19.55 -4.10
CA GLY A 87 23.93 -20.81 -4.76
C GLY A 87 23.65 -21.97 -3.79
N SER A 88 23.80 -21.78 -2.48
CA SER A 88 23.50 -22.78 -1.46
C SER A 88 22.15 -22.50 -0.79
N TYR A 89 21.54 -23.54 -0.21
CA TYR A 89 20.31 -23.36 0.55
C TYR A 89 20.56 -22.54 1.81
N THR A 90 19.89 -21.39 1.90
CA THR A 90 19.98 -20.49 3.06
C THR A 90 18.79 -20.69 4.00
N LYS A 91 19.04 -20.64 5.32
CA LYS A 91 17.96 -20.71 6.33
C LYS A 91 17.00 -19.53 6.16
N VAL A 92 15.69 -19.83 6.11
CA VAL A 92 14.62 -18.84 5.94
C VAL A 92 14.72 -17.68 6.95
N ALA A 93 15.04 -17.97 8.22
CA ALA A 93 15.19 -16.94 9.25
C ALA A 93 16.27 -15.89 8.91
N ASN A 94 17.36 -16.30 8.23
CA ASN A 94 18.41 -15.37 7.80
C ASN A 94 17.89 -14.43 6.69
N ILE A 95 17.13 -14.97 5.73
CA ILE A 95 16.49 -14.19 4.65
C ILE A 95 15.51 -13.19 5.24
N VAL A 96 14.67 -13.62 6.20
CA VAL A 96 13.71 -12.72 6.87
C VAL A 96 14.45 -11.60 7.60
N GLY A 97 15.53 -11.92 8.33
CA GLY A 97 16.34 -10.92 9.04
C GLY A 97 16.97 -9.87 8.11
N GLN A 98 17.49 -10.27 6.95
CA GLN A 98 17.99 -9.31 5.96
C GLN A 98 16.86 -8.51 5.29
N ALA A 99 15.74 -9.15 4.96
CA ALA A 99 14.60 -8.49 4.33
C ALA A 99 13.98 -7.41 5.23
N MET A 100 14.10 -7.53 6.56
CA MET A 100 13.65 -6.50 7.51
C MET A 100 14.34 -5.15 7.31
N GLN A 101 15.56 -5.10 6.79
CA GLN A 101 16.25 -3.84 6.48
C GLN A 101 15.52 -3.05 5.39
N PHE A 102 14.85 -3.75 4.46
CA PHE A 102 14.08 -3.14 3.38
C PHE A 102 12.58 -3.03 3.70
N HIS A 103 12.07 -3.84 4.64
CA HIS A 103 10.66 -3.90 5.02
C HIS A 103 10.46 -3.91 6.54
N PRO A 104 10.43 -2.73 7.19
CA PRO A 104 10.35 -2.61 8.65
C PRO A 104 8.89 -2.71 9.16
N HIS A 105 8.17 -3.76 8.78
CA HIS A 105 6.76 -3.97 9.15
C HIS A 105 6.48 -5.35 9.77
N GLY A 106 7.49 -5.90 10.43
CA GLY A 106 7.46 -7.20 11.10
C GLY A 106 7.91 -8.35 10.21
N ASP A 107 8.46 -9.38 10.86
CA ASP A 107 8.92 -10.63 10.27
C ASP A 107 7.76 -11.47 9.72
N GLN A 108 6.61 -11.46 10.40
CA GLN A 108 5.42 -12.23 9.99
C GLN A 108 4.93 -11.86 8.58
N SER A 109 4.90 -10.57 8.23
CA SER A 109 4.49 -10.10 6.91
C SER A 109 5.42 -10.59 5.81
N ILE A 110 6.72 -10.68 6.11
CA ILE A 110 7.77 -11.14 5.22
C ILE A 110 7.68 -12.66 5.05
N LEU A 111 7.57 -13.38 6.15
CA LEU A 111 7.46 -14.84 6.16
C LEU A 111 6.22 -15.31 5.39
N GLY A 112 5.07 -14.68 5.61
CA GLY A 112 3.84 -15.02 4.88
C GLY A 112 3.98 -14.80 3.37
N ALA A 113 4.62 -13.70 2.95
CA ALA A 113 4.90 -13.45 1.54
C ALA A 113 5.85 -14.50 0.94
N LEU A 114 6.90 -14.90 1.68
CA LEU A 114 7.85 -15.90 1.24
C LEU A 114 7.22 -17.29 1.12
N VAL A 115 6.43 -17.71 2.11
CA VAL A 115 5.70 -19.00 2.04
C VAL A 115 4.76 -19.03 0.85
N THR A 116 4.03 -17.93 0.60
CA THR A 116 3.14 -17.82 -0.57
C THR A 116 3.90 -17.93 -1.90
N LEU A 117 5.10 -17.35 -1.99
CA LEU A 117 5.94 -17.45 -3.18
C LEU A 117 6.50 -18.87 -3.36
N GLY A 118 6.95 -19.50 -2.28
CA GLY A 118 7.47 -20.86 -2.28
C GLY A 118 6.42 -21.89 -2.68
N GLN A 119 5.20 -21.79 -2.13
CA GLN A 119 4.08 -22.67 -2.48
C GLN A 119 3.68 -22.58 -3.96
N LYS A 120 3.87 -21.42 -4.60
CA LYS A 120 3.60 -21.25 -6.03
C LYS A 120 4.65 -21.90 -6.93
N GLY A 121 5.86 -22.15 -6.43
CA GLY A 121 6.90 -22.91 -7.14
C GLY A 121 7.52 -22.25 -8.38
N PHE A 122 7.29 -20.95 -8.63
CA PHE A 122 7.80 -20.27 -9.84
C PHE A 122 9.16 -19.59 -9.64
N THR A 123 9.41 -19.02 -8.46
CA THR A 123 10.53 -18.09 -8.24
C THR A 123 11.51 -18.53 -7.17
N VAL A 124 11.12 -19.41 -6.25
CA VAL A 124 11.92 -19.82 -5.10
C VAL A 124 11.91 -21.33 -5.03
N ASP A 125 13.10 -21.93 -4.99
CA ASP A 125 13.26 -23.34 -4.66
C ASP A 125 13.23 -23.51 -3.14
N CYS A 126 12.41 -24.46 -2.68
CA CYS A 126 11.99 -24.58 -1.30
C CYS A 126 12.29 -25.98 -0.78
N GLN A 127 13.12 -26.08 0.25
CA GLN A 127 13.36 -27.32 0.99
C GLN A 127 12.62 -27.30 2.33
N GLY A 128 11.98 -28.40 2.70
CA GLY A 128 11.29 -28.60 3.98
C GLY A 128 9.77 -28.60 3.87
N ASN A 129 9.08 -28.38 4.99
CA ASN A 129 7.62 -28.29 5.01
C ASN A 129 7.17 -26.84 4.77
N TRP A 130 6.48 -26.59 3.66
CA TRP A 130 5.98 -25.28 3.25
C TRP A 130 4.44 -25.20 3.26
N GLY A 131 3.78 -26.14 3.94
CA GLY A 131 2.32 -26.29 3.93
C GLY A 131 1.81 -27.06 2.71
N ASN A 132 0.58 -27.54 2.82
CA ASN A 132 -0.15 -28.27 1.78
C ASN A 132 -1.34 -27.45 1.26
N ILE A 133 -1.92 -27.90 0.15
CA ILE A 133 -3.21 -27.44 -0.38
C ILE A 133 -4.35 -27.95 0.50
#